data_AF-X1CK65-F1
#
_entry.id   AF-X1CK65-F1
#
_cell.length_a   1.000
_cell.length_b   1.000
_cell.length_c   1.000
_cell.angle_alpha   90.00
_cell.angle_beta   90.00
_cell.angle_gamma   90.00
#
_symmetry.space_group_name_H-M   'P 1'
#
loop_
_entity.id
_entity.type
_entity.pdbx_description
1 polymer ?
#
loop_
_entity_poly.entity_id
_entity_poly.type
_entity_poly.pdbx_seq_one_letter_code
_entity_poly.pdbx_strand_id
1 'polypeptide(L)'
;MALFLLEKEVDKIAAALPGYLNVNGDTLPPLLDESLLVYKITHREENQSQLKVSPATLQRFDAYTRILRQYRDQNEAARVLYPGYGNSFWFYLNFVSLPNP
;
A
#
# COMPACT_ATOMS: atom_id res chain seq x y z
N MET A 1 -13.23 5.63 -2.32
CA MET A 1 -11.81 5.25 -2.09
C MET A 1 -11.64 4.13 -1.07
N ALA A 2 -12.35 4.11 0.06
CA ALA A 2 -12.27 2.98 1.01
C ALA A 2 -12.58 1.61 0.38
N LEU A 3 -13.58 1.53 -0.51
CA LEU A 3 -13.90 0.31 -1.27
C LEU A 3 -12.73 -0.17 -2.15
N PHE A 4 -12.10 0.73 -2.90
CA PHE A 4 -10.96 0.38 -3.75
C PHE A 4 -9.75 -0.11 -2.95
N LEU A 5 -9.53 0.41 -1.73
CA LEU A 5 -8.51 -0.10 -0.82
C LEU A 5 -8.84 -1.53 -0.35
N LEU A 6 -10.11 -1.80 -0.02
CA LEU A 6 -10.57 -3.12 0.40
C LEU A 6 -10.42 -4.14 -0.74
N GLU A 7 -10.84 -3.77 -1.94
CA GLU A 7 -10.81 -4.60 -3.16
C GLU A 7 -9.43 -4.64 -3.82
N LYS A 8 -8.43 -3.94 -3.24
CA LYS A 8 -7.05 -3.88 -3.74
C LYS A 8 -6.94 -3.29 -5.16
N GLU A 9 -7.91 -2.47 -5.56
CA GLU A 9 -8.00 -1.83 -6.88
C GLU A 9 -7.12 -0.57 -6.95
N VAL A 10 -5.80 -0.77 -6.93
CA VAL A 10 -4.79 0.31 -6.89
C VAL A 10 -4.89 1.30 -8.06
N ASP A 11 -5.36 0.86 -9.23
CA ASP A 11 -5.52 1.71 -10.41
C ASP A 11 -6.68 2.70 -10.25
N LYS A 12 -7.80 2.24 -9.69
CA LYS A 12 -8.95 3.10 -9.40
C LYS A 12 -8.64 4.07 -8.27
N ILE A 13 -7.77 3.69 -7.32
CA ILE A 13 -7.24 4.61 -6.31
C ILE A 13 -6.42 5.72 -6.98
N ALA A 14 -5.47 5.37 -7.84
CA ALA A 14 -4.64 6.35 -8.54
C ALA A 14 -5.47 7.32 -9.40
N ALA A 15 -6.50 6.82 -10.08
CA ALA A 15 -7.42 7.64 -10.88
C ALA A 15 -8.28 8.60 -10.03
N ALA A 16 -8.73 8.17 -8.85
CA ALA A 16 -9.55 8.98 -7.95
C ALA A 16 -8.75 9.99 -7.10
N LEU A 17 -7.43 9.81 -7.01
CA LEU A 17 -6.58 10.56 -6.10
C LEU A 17 -6.51 12.07 -6.36
N PRO A 18 -6.39 12.58 -7.61
CA PRO A 18 -6.39 14.01 -7.85
C PRO A 18 -7.66 14.70 -7.34
N GLY A 19 -8.81 14.07 -7.54
CA GLY A 19 -10.09 14.58 -7.02
C GLY A 19 -10.13 14.60 -5.49
N TYR A 20 -9.54 13.61 -4.83
CA TYR A 20 -9.44 13.57 -3.38
C TYR A 20 -8.53 14.65 -2.81
N LEU A 21 -7.35 14.88 -3.41
CA LEU A 21 -6.40 15.90 -2.95
C LEU A 21 -6.98 17.31 -3.06
N ASN A 22 -7.71 17.58 -4.16
CA ASN A 22 -8.42 18.85 -4.36
C ASN A 22 -9.44 19.15 -3.24
N VAL A 23 -10.09 18.12 -2.69
CA VAL A 23 -11.10 18.27 -1.64
C VAL A 23 -10.48 18.32 -0.24
N ASN A 24 -9.35 17.63 -0.01
CA ASN A 24 -8.76 17.44 1.32
C ASN A 24 -7.47 18.25 1.55
N GLY A 25 -7.17 19.22 0.68
CA GLY A 25 -6.05 20.15 0.86
C GLY A 25 -4.69 19.45 0.87
N ASP A 26 -4.44 18.59 -0.11
CA ASP A 26 -3.19 17.83 -0.30
C ASP A 26 -2.80 16.88 0.85
N THR A 27 -3.66 16.70 1.85
CA THR A 27 -3.40 15.77 2.96
C THR A 27 -3.75 14.35 2.52
N LEU A 28 -2.74 13.47 2.52
CA LEU A 28 -2.90 12.07 2.11
C LEU A 28 -2.88 11.12 3.32
N PRO A 29 -3.97 10.38 3.56
CA PRO A 29 -3.97 9.30 4.56
C PRO A 29 -2.87 8.26 4.30
N PRO A 30 -2.26 7.69 5.36
CA PRO A 30 -1.17 6.72 5.23
C PRO A 30 -1.49 5.52 4.33
N LEU A 31 -2.70 4.97 4.43
CA LEU A 31 -3.12 3.82 3.60
C LEU A 31 -3.16 4.14 2.11
N LEU A 32 -3.53 5.38 1.75
CA LEU A 32 -3.55 5.81 0.35
C LEU A 32 -2.12 6.02 -0.16
N ASP A 33 -1.24 6.60 0.67
CA ASP A 33 0.18 6.74 0.35
C ASP A 33 0.88 5.38 0.16
N GLU A 34 0.58 4.41 1.03
CA GLU A 34 1.08 3.03 0.91
C GLU A 34 0.55 2.32 -0.34
N SER A 35 -0.72 2.55 -0.71
CA SER A 35 -1.32 1.98 -1.94
C SER A 35 -0.74 2.60 -3.21
N LEU A 36 -0.36 3.88 -3.19
CA LEU A 36 0.32 4.53 -4.30
C LEU A 36 1.69 3.93 -4.54
N LEU A 37 2.41 3.59 -3.47
CA LEU A 37 3.68 2.89 -3.63
C LEU A 37 3.50 1.57 -4.38
N VAL A 38 2.45 0.82 -4.07
CA VAL A 38 2.13 -0.43 -4.77
C VAL A 38 1.84 -0.16 -6.24
N TYR A 39 1.00 0.83 -6.54
CA TYR A 39 0.71 1.24 -7.92
C TYR A 39 1.98 1.58 -8.72
N LYS A 40 2.92 2.34 -8.13
CA LYS A 40 4.19 2.71 -8.77
C LYS A 40 5.12 1.51 -8.99
N ILE A 41 5.09 0.52 -8.10
CA ILE A 41 5.88 -0.71 -8.24
C ILE A 41 5.29 -1.59 -9.35
N THR A 42 3.96 -1.70 -9.44
CA THR A 42 3.27 -2.54 -10.45
C THR A 42 3.29 -1.92 -11.84
N HIS A 43 3.26 -0.58 -11.96
CA HIS A 43 3.23 0.16 -13.23
C HIS A 43 4.57 0.84 -13.54
N ARG A 44 5.67 0.19 -13.17
CA ARG A 44 7.05 0.75 -13.19
C ARG A 44 7.47 1.32 -14.56
N GLU A 45 6.87 0.86 -15.65
CA GLU A 45 7.17 1.26 -17.03
C GLU A 45 6.30 2.40 -17.55
N GLU A 46 5.09 2.60 -17.01
CA GLU A 46 4.09 3.47 -17.64
C GLU A 46 4.05 4.90 -17.08
N ASN A 47 4.71 5.20 -15.94
CA ASN A 47 4.29 6.38 -15.22
C ASN A 47 5.36 7.08 -14.37
N GLN A 48 5.87 8.19 -14.93
CA GLN A 48 6.36 9.35 -14.18
C GLN A 48 5.19 10.08 -13.49
N SER A 49 4.31 9.35 -12.80
CA SER A 49 3.14 9.94 -12.16
C SER A 49 3.58 11.08 -11.25
N GLN A 50 2.93 12.24 -11.40
CA GLN A 50 3.10 13.40 -10.52
C GLN A 50 2.77 13.07 -9.05
N LEU A 51 2.16 11.91 -8.82
CA LEU A 51 1.87 11.33 -7.52
C LEU A 51 3.18 10.99 -6.78
N LYS A 52 3.48 11.81 -5.77
CA LYS A 52 4.62 11.64 -4.88
C LYS A 52 4.22 10.78 -3.69
N VAL A 53 4.94 9.68 -3.49
CA VAL A 53 4.85 8.88 -2.27
C VAL A 53 5.72 9.56 -1.21
N SER A 54 5.26 9.60 0.04
CA SER A 54 6.06 10.22 1.09
C SER A 54 7.36 9.43 1.36
N PRO A 55 8.48 10.12 1.71
CA PRO A 55 9.72 9.45 2.10
C PRO A 55 9.55 8.51 3.30
N ALA A 56 8.65 8.84 4.22
CA ALA A 56 8.36 8.00 5.38
C ALA A 56 7.74 6.66 4.98
N THR A 57 6.83 6.67 4.00
CA THR A 57 6.23 5.45 3.45
C THR A 57 7.26 4.58 2.73
N LEU A 58 8.17 5.18 1.95
CA LEU A 58 9.27 4.44 1.32
C LEU A 58 10.15 3.74 2.36
N GLN A 59 10.56 4.46 3.42
CA GLN A 59 11.36 3.89 4.49
C GLN A 59 10.62 2.77 5.25
N ARG A 60 9.32 2.95 5.53
CA ARG A 60 8.49 1.88 6.13
C ARG A 60 8.42 0.66 5.22
N PHE A 61 8.30 0.84 3.90
CA PHE A 61 8.23 -0.25 2.94
C PHE A 61 9.54 -1.03 2.85
N ASP A 62 10.68 -0.34 2.83
CA ASP A 62 12.00 -0.98 2.81
C ASP A 62 12.22 -1.82 4.06
N ALA A 63 11.81 -1.32 5.23
CA ALA A 63 11.86 -2.07 6.48
C ALA A 63 10.91 -3.29 6.44
N TYR A 64 9.69 -3.11 5.96
CA TYR A 64 8.69 -4.17 5.80
C TYR A 64 9.21 -5.29 4.89
N THR A 65 9.68 -4.95 3.69
CA THR A 65 10.16 -5.93 2.70
C THR A 65 11.44 -6.63 3.13
N ARG A 66 12.32 -5.95 3.87
CA ARG A 66 13.52 -6.57 4.46
C ARG A 66 13.14 -7.70 5.43
N ILE A 67 12.17 -7.44 6.31
CA ILE A 67 11.67 -8.46 7.25
C ILE A 67 10.97 -9.57 6.48
N LEU A 68 10.07 -9.23 5.55
CA LEU A 68 9.32 -10.21 4.75
C LEU A 68 10.24 -11.21 4.02
N ARG A 69 11.36 -10.75 3.48
CA ARG A 69 12.34 -11.59 2.75
C ARG A 69 13.15 -12.53 3.64
N GLN A 70 13.19 -12.31 4.96
CA GLN A 70 13.94 -13.15 5.90
C GLN A 70 13.19 -14.45 6.22
N TYR A 71 11.88 -14.47 6.05
CA TYR A 71 11.03 -15.60 6.40
C TYR A 71 10.59 -16.34 5.13
N ARG A 72 10.76 -17.66 5.14
CA ARG A 72 10.25 -18.55 4.07
C ARG A 72 8.80 -18.96 4.32
N ASP A 73 8.40 -19.07 5.59
CA ASP A 73 7.02 -19.35 5.99
C ASP A 73 6.23 -18.04 6.09
N GLN A 74 5.12 -17.97 5.34
CA GLN A 74 4.23 -16.82 5.34
C GLN A 74 3.54 -16.61 6.71
N ASN A 75 3.23 -17.66 7.45
CA ASN A 75 2.59 -17.55 8.76
C ASN A 75 3.55 -16.98 9.80
N GLU A 76 4.83 -17.37 9.76
CA GLU A 76 5.85 -16.78 10.62
C GLU A 76 6.11 -15.31 10.26
N ALA A 77 6.21 -15.01 8.97
CA ALA A 77 6.34 -13.64 8.49
C ALA A 77 5.18 -12.75 8.97
N ALA A 78 3.94 -13.25 8.86
CA ALA A 78 2.74 -12.54 9.31
C ALA A 78 2.80 -12.23 10.81
N ARG A 79 3.17 -13.19 11.65
CA ARG A 79 3.27 -13.00 13.11
C ARG A 79 4.30 -11.95 13.49
N VAL A 80 5.44 -11.92 12.81
CA VAL A 80 6.52 -10.96 13.08
C VAL A 80 6.15 -9.56 12.59
N LEU A 81 5.49 -9.47 11.44
CA LEU A 81 5.10 -8.19 10.83
C LEU A 81 3.86 -7.57 11.47
N TYR A 82 2.94 -8.37 12.02
CA TYR A 82 1.64 -7.90 12.52
C TYR A 82 1.72 -6.75 13.55
N PRO A 83 2.59 -6.80 14.59
CA PRO A 83 2.63 -5.75 15.60
C PRO A 83 3.01 -4.36 15.05
N GLY A 84 3.84 -4.30 14.01
CA GLY A 84 4.33 -3.05 13.42
C GLY A 84 3.63 -2.64 12.12
N TYR A 85 3.09 -3.60 11.39
CA TYR A 85 2.58 -3.42 10.02
C TYR A 85 1.17 -3.97 9.81
N GLY A 86 0.50 -4.52 10.82
CA GLY A 86 -0.84 -5.10 10.68
C GLY A 86 -1.90 -4.11 10.17
N ASN A 87 -1.68 -2.81 10.33
CA ASN A 87 -2.52 -1.74 9.81
C ASN A 87 -2.03 -1.15 8.47
N SER A 88 -0.98 -1.71 7.86
CA SER A 88 -0.47 -1.26 6.57
C SER A 88 -1.22 -1.91 5.42
N PHE A 89 -1.33 -1.18 4.31
CA PHE A 89 -1.93 -1.70 3.08
C PHE A 89 -1.18 -2.93 2.57
N TRP A 90 0.16 -2.98 2.70
CA TRP A 90 0.95 -4.12 2.22
C TRP A 90 0.73 -5.39 3.04
N PHE A 91 0.52 -5.27 4.35
CA PHE A 91 0.18 -6.42 5.17
C PHE A 91 -1.18 -6.99 4.78
N TYR A 92 -2.17 -6.11 4.57
CA TYR A 92 -3.47 -6.50 4.03
C TYR A 92 -3.35 -7.14 2.64
N LEU A 93 -2.50 -6.61 1.77
CA LEU A 93 -2.24 -7.21 0.45
C LEU A 93 -1.68 -8.62 0.54
N ASN A 94 -0.66 -8.85 1.37
CA ASN A 94 0.11 -10.10 1.41
C ASN A 94 -0.52 -11.20 2.25
N PHE A 95 -1.23 -10.86 3.33
CA PHE A 95 -1.66 -11.83 4.34
C PHE A 95 -3.17 -11.89 4.56
N VAL A 96 -3.92 -10.89 4.07
CA VAL A 96 -5.38 -10.91 4.10
C VAL A 96 -5.88 -11.17 2.69
N SER A 97 -6.04 -12.44 2.33
CA SER A 97 -6.88 -12.83 1.21
C SER A 97 -8.33 -12.58 1.62
N LEU A 98 -9.06 -11.73 0.88
CA LEU A 98 -10.51 -11.74 0.97
C LEU A 98 -10.97 -13.16 0.56
N PRO A 99 -11.67 -13.90 1.42
CA PRO A 99 -12.54 -14.94 0.91
C PRO A 99 -13.71 -14.18 0.27
N ASN A 100 -13.79 -14.19 -1.06
CA ASN A 100 -15.05 -13.82 -1.70
C ASN A 100 -16.09 -14.90 -1.34
N PRO A 101 -17.26 -14.53 -0.79
CA PRO A 101 -18.42 -15.41 -0.76
C PRO A 101 -18.95 -15.72 -2.16
#